data_AF-A0A2M7SV31-F1
#
_entry.id   AF-A0A2M7SV31-F1
#
_cell.length_a   1.000
_cell.length_b   1.000
_cell.length_c   1.000
_cell.angle_alpha   90.00
_cell.angle_beta   90.00
_cell.angle_gamma   90.00
#
_symmetry.space_group_name_H-M   'P 1'
#
loop_
_entity.id
_entity.type
_entity.pdbx_description
1 polymer ?
#
loop_
_entity_poly.entity_id
_entity_poly.type
_entity_poly.pdbx_seq_one_letter_code
_entity_poly.pdbx_strand_id
1 'polypeptide(L)'
;RCVEILILFRNTIRSWIIGATTPQVAGPVGIYQMTRQVAEAGLIPLIVFTALISLNLGIINLLPLPALDGGRLVFLLVELARRGKRVSTRVEHLVNTVGFAVLILIMCVVTYFDIARIIGGGSLFK
;
A
#
# COMPACT_ATOMS: atom_id res chain seq x y z
N ARG A 1 27.96 1.01 0.45
CA ARG A 1 28.31 0.77 -0.98
C ARG A 1 27.07 0.27 -1.72
N CYS A 2 26.78 0.67 -2.97
CA CYS A 2 25.52 0.32 -3.68
C CYS A 2 25.17 -1.19 -3.70
N VAL A 3 26.19 -2.06 -3.62
CA VAL A 3 26.04 -3.51 -3.52
C VAL A 3 25.29 -3.95 -2.25
N GLU A 4 25.47 -3.26 -1.12
CA GLU A 4 24.75 -3.56 0.13
C GLU A 4 23.26 -3.28 0.00
N ILE A 5 22.90 -2.21 -0.71
CA ILE A 5 21.50 -1.84 -0.97
C ILE A 5 20.82 -2.92 -1.82
N LEU A 6 21.50 -3.42 -2.85
CA LEU A 6 21.03 -4.54 -3.67
C LEU A 6 20.87 -5.83 -2.86
N ILE A 7 21.80 -6.10 -1.94
CA ILE A 7 21.74 -7.26 -1.05
C ILE A 7 20.56 -7.13 -0.07
N LEU A 8 20.36 -5.97 0.54
CA LEU A 8 19.24 -5.70 1.44
C LEU A 8 17.90 -5.85 0.71
N PHE A 9 17.76 -5.25 -0.46
CA PHE A 9 16.56 -5.35 -1.28
C PHE A 9 16.22 -6.81 -1.63
N ARG A 10 17.22 -7.56 -2.11
CA ARG A 10 17.08 -9.00 -2.39
C ARG A 10 16.68 -9.79 -1.15
N ASN A 11 17.31 -9.53 -0.02
CA ASN A 11 17.04 -10.25 1.22
C ASN A 11 15.63 -9.97 1.76
N THR A 12 15.14 -8.73 1.63
CA THR A 12 13.76 -8.37 1.95
C THR A 12 12.78 -9.12 1.06
N ILE A 13 12.96 -9.13 -0.25
CA ILE A 13 12.08 -9.90 -1.16
C ILE A 13 12.05 -11.38 -0.78
N ARG A 14 13.22 -11.98 -0.51
CA ARG A 14 13.31 -13.39 -0.11
C ARG A 14 12.61 -13.68 1.21
N SER A 15 12.83 -12.85 2.23
CA SER A 15 12.20 -12.96 3.55
C SER A 15 10.67 -12.92 3.46
N TRP A 16 10.15 -12.13 2.52
CA TRP A 16 8.71 -11.95 2.34
C TRP A 16 8.06 -13.10 1.57
N ILE A 17 8.72 -13.66 0.55
CA ILE A 17 8.24 -14.87 -0.14
C ILE A 17 8.16 -16.06 0.85
N ILE A 18 9.07 -16.11 1.83
CA ILE A 18 9.14 -17.16 2.85
C ILE A 18 8.15 -16.90 4.01
N GLY A 19 7.49 -15.74 4.04
CA GLY A 19 6.47 -15.40 5.04
C GLY A 19 7.02 -14.99 6.42
N ALA A 20 8.32 -14.65 6.51
CA ALA A 20 8.96 -14.31 7.79
C ALA A 20 8.64 -12.90 8.32
N THR A 21 7.96 -12.06 7.53
CA THR A 21 7.68 -10.65 7.86
C THR A 21 6.30 -10.24 7.37
N THR A 22 5.51 -9.62 8.25
CA THR A 22 4.22 -9.01 7.91
C THR A 22 4.42 -7.59 7.38
N PRO A 23 3.70 -7.16 6.34
CA PRO A 23 3.67 -5.76 5.93
C PRO A 23 3.15 -4.89 7.06
N GLN A 24 4.03 -4.05 7.59
CA GLN A 24 3.64 -2.99 8.50
C GLN A 24 3.04 -1.84 7.67
N VAL A 25 1.73 -1.70 7.74
CA VAL A 25 1.01 -0.62 7.07
C VAL A 25 1.15 0.65 7.92
N ALA A 26 2.07 1.53 7.56
CA ALA A 26 2.15 2.87 8.14
C ALA A 26 1.14 3.78 7.43
N GLY A 27 0.35 4.54 8.19
CA GLY A 27 -0.60 5.51 7.63
C GLY A 27 0.10 6.68 6.93
N PRO A 28 -0.60 7.46 6.07
CA PRO A 28 0.00 8.54 5.28
C PRO A 28 0.76 9.58 6.13
N VAL A 29 0.21 9.92 7.31
CA VAL A 29 0.83 10.87 8.25
C VAL A 29 2.10 10.30 8.86
N GLY A 30 2.11 9.00 9.20
CA GLY A 30 3.29 8.30 9.71
C GLY A 30 4.40 8.19 8.67
N ILE A 31 4.05 7.90 7.40
CA ILE A 31 5.01 7.89 6.28
C ILE A 31 5.66 9.27 6.12
N TYR A 32 4.90 10.36 6.21
CA TYR A 32 5.45 11.72 6.12
C TYR A 32 6.47 11.99 7.22
N GLN A 33 6.15 11.66 8.47
CA GLN A 33 7.04 11.85 9.60
C GLN A 33 8.34 11.02 9.47
N MET A 34 8.23 9.76 9.04
CA MET A 34 9.39 8.89 8.82
C MET A 34 10.25 9.37 7.65
N THR A 35 9.62 9.80 6.55
CA THR A 35 10.33 10.33 5.38
C THR A 35 11.17 11.54 5.77
N ARG A 36 10.63 12.43 6.61
CA ARG A 36 11.39 13.60 7.10
C ARG A 36 12.64 13.19 7.89
N GLN A 37 12.50 12.24 8.82
CA GLN A 37 13.62 11.75 9.61
C GLN A 37 14.69 11.07 8.74
N VAL A 38 14.27 10.27 7.76
CA VAL A 38 15.18 9.58 6.85
C VAL A 38 15.85 10.56 5.87
N ALA A 39 15.15 11.61 5.44
CA ALA A 39 15.71 12.65 4.58
C ALA A 39 16.85 13.41 5.27
N GLU A 40 16.75 13.65 6.57
CA GLU A 40 17.81 14.27 7.38
C GLU A 40 19.05 13.35 7.51
N ALA A 41 18.88 12.03 7.41
CA ALA A 41 19.98 11.06 7.41
C ALA A 41 20.75 10.99 6.07
N GLY A 42 20.25 11.65 5.02
CA GLY A 42 20.92 11.79 3.72
C GLY A 42 20.25 11.03 2.57
N LEU A 43 20.83 11.18 1.38
CA LEU A 43 20.22 10.73 0.12
C LEU A 43 20.20 9.19 -0.03
N ILE A 44 21.22 8.51 0.49
CA ILE A 44 21.30 7.05 0.42
C ILE A 44 20.21 6.36 1.26
N PRO A 45 20.01 6.70 2.55
CA PRO A 45 18.89 6.20 3.35
C PRO A 45 17.53 6.50 2.72
N LEU A 46 17.35 7.68 2.12
CA LEU A 46 16.11 8.06 1.45
C LEU A 46 15.77 7.12 0.28
N ILE A 47 16.75 6.78 -0.56
CA ILE A 47 16.55 5.83 -1.67
C ILE A 47 16.14 4.45 -1.15
N VAL A 48 16.80 3.95 -0.10
CA VAL A 48 16.48 2.65 0.50
C VAL A 48 15.08 2.65 1.09
N PHE A 49 14.72 3.69 1.84
CA PHE A 49 13.39 3.84 2.43
C PHE A 49 12.29 3.95 1.36
N THR A 50 12.55 4.71 0.29
CA THR A 50 11.64 4.81 -0.85
C THR A 50 11.46 3.46 -1.53
N ALA A 51 12.54 2.69 -1.73
CA ALA A 51 12.46 1.34 -2.29
C ALA A 51 11.62 0.39 -1.42
N LEU A 52 11.72 0.51 -0.09
CA LEU A 52 10.90 -0.26 0.85
C LEU A 52 9.42 0.14 0.79
N ILE A 53 9.10 1.44 0.73
CA ILE A 53 7.73 1.93 0.58
C ILE A 53 7.15 1.44 -0.75
N SER A 54 7.87 1.59 -1.85
CA SER A 54 7.43 1.16 -3.19
C SER A 54 7.15 -0.35 -3.24
N LEU A 55 7.97 -1.17 -2.57
CA LEU A 55 7.72 -2.61 -2.47
C LEU A 55 6.42 -2.91 -1.70
N ASN A 56 6.20 -2.24 -0.56
CA ASN A 56 4.97 -2.38 0.22
C ASN A 56 3.72 -1.94 -0.57
N LEU A 57 3.79 -0.79 -1.24
CA LEU A 57 2.72 -0.30 -2.09
C LEU A 57 2.46 -1.24 -3.26
N GLY A 58 3.50 -1.81 -3.88
CA GLY A 58 3.34 -2.80 -4.95
C GLY A 58 2.57 -4.04 -4.48
N ILE A 59 2.80 -4.51 -3.25
CA ILE A 59 2.06 -5.63 -2.66
C ILE A 59 0.61 -5.25 -2.37
N ILE A 60 0.37 -4.08 -1.76
CA ILE A 60 -0.98 -3.57 -1.48
C ILE A 60 -1.76 -3.39 -2.79
N ASN A 61 -1.10 -2.88 -3.85
CA ASN A 61 -1.68 -2.74 -5.18
C ASN A 61 -2.06 -4.07 -5.81
N LEU A 62 -1.44 -5.18 -5.42
CA LEU A 62 -1.76 -6.52 -5.94
C LEU A 62 -2.97 -7.15 -5.22
N LEU A 63 -3.43 -6.58 -4.11
CA LEU A 63 -4.61 -7.07 -3.38
C LEU A 63 -5.88 -6.93 -4.26
N PRO A 64 -6.87 -7.81 -4.07
CA PRO A 64 -8.14 -7.79 -4.81
C PRO A 64 -9.06 -6.67 -4.32
N LEU A 65 -8.55 -5.44 -4.25
CA LEU A 65 -9.27 -4.26 -3.80
C LEU A 65 -9.73 -3.46 -5.02
N PRO A 66 -11.02 -3.07 -5.07
CA PRO A 66 -11.52 -2.21 -6.12
C PRO A 66 -10.81 -0.84 -6.04
N ALA A 67 -10.49 -0.27 -7.19
CA ALA A 67 -9.62 0.90 -7.43
C ALA A 67 -8.10 0.67 -7.41
N LEU A 68 -7.62 -0.52 -7.03
CA LEU A 68 -6.20 -0.90 -7.16
C LEU A 68 -5.96 -1.82 -8.36
N ASP A 69 -4.71 -1.88 -8.83
CA ASP A 69 -4.29 -2.65 -10.00
C ASP A 69 -4.68 -4.15 -9.89
N GLY A 70 -4.60 -4.71 -8.69
CA GLY A 70 -4.96 -6.09 -8.35
C GLY A 70 -6.46 -6.39 -8.45
N GLY A 71 -7.31 -5.39 -8.24
CA GLY A 71 -8.76 -5.53 -8.46
C GLY A 71 -9.06 -5.87 -9.91
N ARG A 72 -8.41 -5.19 -10.86
CA ARG A 72 -8.53 -5.46 -12.30
C ARG A 72 -7.93 -6.81 -12.68
N LEU A 73 -6.80 -7.18 -12.07
CA LEU A 73 -6.19 -8.50 -12.25
C LEU A 73 -7.16 -9.62 -11.86
N VAL A 74 -7.90 -9.46 -10.77
CA VAL A 74 -8.91 -10.45 -10.33
C VAL A 74 -10.07 -10.54 -11.32
N PHE A 75 -10.56 -9.43 -11.87
CA PHE A 75 -11.59 -9.47 -12.92
C PHE A 75 -11.11 -10.24 -14.16
N LEU A 76 -9.86 -10.03 -14.58
CA LEU A 76 -9.25 -10.78 -15.69
C LEU A 76 -9.12 -12.27 -15.36
N LEU A 77 -8.71 -12.64 -14.14
CA LEU A 77 -8.64 -14.03 -13.70
C LEU A 77 -10.02 -14.69 -13.68
N VAL A 78 -11.06 -13.98 -13.23
CA VAL A 78 -12.44 -14.46 -13.25
C VAL A 78 -12.96 -14.61 -14.69
N GLU A 79 -12.62 -13.69 -15.59
CA GLU A 79 -12.96 -13.79 -17.00
C GLU A 79 -12.30 -15.03 -17.66
N LEU A 80 -11.01 -15.26 -17.36
CA LEU A 80 -10.28 -16.43 -17.82
C LEU A 80 -10.91 -17.73 -17.27
N ALA A 81 -11.25 -17.76 -15.99
CA ALA A 81 -11.91 -18.90 -15.35
C ALA A 81 -13.30 -19.20 -15.94
N ARG A 82 -14.05 -18.18 -16.37
CA ARG A 82 -15.36 -18.33 -17.03
C ARG A 82 -15.29 -18.55 -18.55
N ARG A 83 -14.15 -19.03 -19.07
CA ARG A 83 -13.93 -19.32 -20.50
C ARG A 83 -14.10 -18.09 -21.40
N GLY A 84 -13.62 -16.92 -20.97
CA GLY A 84 -13.63 -15.71 -21.79
C GLY A 84 -15.00 -15.03 -21.89
N LYS A 85 -15.96 -15.37 -21.02
CA LYS A 85 -17.18 -14.59 -20.86
C LYS A 85 -16.83 -13.26 -20.19
N ARG A 86 -16.61 -12.25 -21.03
CA ARG A 86 -16.35 -10.85 -20.65
C ARG A 86 -17.29 -10.43 -19.54
N VAL A 87 -16.72 -10.00 -18.41
CA VAL A 87 -17.48 -9.18 -17.45
C VAL A 87 -17.91 -7.94 -18.23
N SER A 88 -19.17 -7.50 -18.10
CA SER A 88 -19.55 -6.27 -18.78
C SER A 88 -18.67 -5.11 -18.26
N THR A 89 -18.05 -4.38 -19.17
CA THR A 89 -17.17 -3.24 -18.86
C THR A 89 -17.89 -2.21 -17.97
N ARG A 90 -19.22 -2.12 -18.10
CA ARG A 90 -20.08 -1.27 -17.25
C ARG A 90 -20.08 -1.71 -15.77
N VAL A 91 -20.09 -3.01 -15.51
CA VAL A 91 -20.03 -3.56 -14.13
C VAL A 91 -18.63 -3.39 -13.55
N GLU A 92 -17.58 -3.63 -14.33
CA GLU A 92 -16.19 -3.40 -13.89
C GLU A 92 -15.98 -1.92 -13.50
N HIS A 93 -16.39 -0.98 -14.35
CA HIS A 93 -16.31 0.44 -14.04
C HIS A 93 -17.15 0.82 -12.82
N LEU A 94 -18.37 0.33 -12.70
CA LEU A 94 -19.23 0.65 -11.55
C LEU A 94 -18.61 0.15 -10.24
N VAL A 95 -18.15 -1.10 -10.19
CA VAL A 95 -17.52 -1.68 -8.99
C VAL A 95 -16.23 -0.93 -8.65
N ASN A 96 -15.42 -0.58 -9.65
CA ASN A 96 -14.20 0.18 -9.45
C ASN A 96 -14.47 1.59 -8.92
N THR A 97 -15.43 2.31 -9.49
CA THR A 97 -15.81 3.66 -9.05
C THR A 97 -16.41 3.66 -7.64
N VAL A 98 -17.31 2.72 -7.35
CA VAL A 98 -17.90 2.59 -6.00
C VAL A 98 -16.83 2.23 -4.98
N GLY A 99 -15.96 1.27 -5.31
CA GLY A 99 -14.85 0.89 -4.43
C GLY A 99 -13.86 2.03 -4.20
N PHE A 100 -13.55 2.82 -5.23
CA PHE A 100 -12.72 4.01 -5.09
C PHE A 100 -13.34 5.06 -4.17
N ALA A 101 -14.65 5.32 -4.32
CA ALA A 101 -15.37 6.26 -3.45
C ALA A 101 -15.35 5.80 -1.98
N VAL A 102 -15.54 4.50 -1.74
CA VAL A 102 -15.44 3.91 -0.39
C VAL A 102 -14.03 4.04 0.18
N LEU A 103 -12.99 3.79 -0.63
CA LEU A 103 -11.59 3.95 -0.20
C LEU A 103 -11.27 5.40 0.16
N ILE A 104 -11.71 6.38 -0.63
CA ILE A 104 -11.54 7.80 -0.30
C ILE A 104 -12.24 8.12 1.01
N LEU A 105 -13.48 7.64 1.20
CA LEU A 105 -14.22 7.88 2.43
C LEU A 105 -13.47 7.32 3.65
N ILE A 106 -12.98 6.08 3.56
CA ILE A 106 -12.17 5.45 4.61
C ILE A 106 -10.90 6.26 4.88
N MET A 107 -10.20 6.71 3.82
CA MET A 107 -8.99 7.52 3.96
C MET A 107 -9.26 8.84 4.68
N CYS A 108 -10.35 9.54 4.35
CA CYS A 108 -10.77 10.76 5.05
C CYS A 108 -11.07 10.48 6.53
N VAL A 109 -11.79 9.40 6.84
CA VAL A 109 -12.14 9.02 8.21
C VAL A 109 -10.88 8.69 9.03
N VAL A 110 -9.97 7.87 8.50
CA VAL A 110 -8.72 7.50 9.17
C VAL A 110 -7.84 8.75 9.38
N THR A 111 -7.72 9.60 8.35
CA THR A 111 -6.94 10.83 8.45
C THR A 111 -7.53 11.79 9.50
N TYR A 112 -8.86 11.89 9.59
CA TYR A 112 -9.50 12.68 10.64
C TYR A 112 -9.15 12.15 12.03
N PHE A 113 -9.21 10.83 12.24
CA PHE A 113 -8.82 10.22 13.51
C PHE A 113 -7.34 10.41 13.83
N ASP A 114 -6.45 10.28 12.85
CA ASP A 114 -5.01 10.53 13.02
C ASP A 114 -4.73 11.99 13.41
N ILE A 115 -5.38 12.96 12.76
CA ILE A 115 -5.24 14.39 13.08
C ILE A 115 -5.82 14.69 14.47
N ALA A 116 -7.01 14.17 14.79
CA ALA A 116 -7.63 14.33 16.09
C ALA A 116 -6.76 13.75 17.21
N ARG A 117 -6.08 12.62 16.96
CA ARG A 117 -5.11 12.00 17.88
C ARG A 117 -3.90 12.89 18.12
N ILE A 118 -3.36 13.52 17.08
CA ILE A 118 -2.17 14.38 17.17
C ILE A 118 -2.49 15.69 17.89
N ILE A 119 -3.65 16.30 17.62
CA ILE A 119 -4.05 17.59 18.20
C ILE A 119 -4.63 17.43 19.62
N GLY A 120 -5.34 16.32 19.89
CA GLY A 120 -6.03 16.07 21.16
C GLY A 120 -5.15 15.59 22.32
N GLY A 121 -3.88 15.25 22.08
CA GLY A 121 -2.89 14.99 23.14
C GLY A 121 -3.15 13.80 24.08
N GLY A 122 -4.12 12.92 23.83
CA GLY A 122 -4.54 11.91 24.79
C GLY A 122 -4.98 10.58 24.17
N SER A 123 -4.36 9.50 24.63
CA SER A 123 -4.74 8.10 24.48
C SER A 123 -6.23 7.88 24.77
N LEU A 124 -7.03 7.71 23.72
CA LEU A 124 -8.46 7.35 23.83
C LEU A 124 -8.68 5.83 24.01
N PHE A 125 -7.64 5.05 23.80
CA PHE A 125 -7.54 3.68 24.29
C PHE A 125 -6.37 3.62 25.25
N LYS A 126 -6.70 3.24 26.48
CA LYS A 126 -5.74 2.78 27.48
C LYS A 126 -4.94 1.60 26.92
#